data_AF-A0A1H3Z0N1-F1
#
_entry.id   AF-A0A1H3Z0N1-F1
#
_cell.length_a   1.000
_cell.length_b   1.000
_cell.length_c   1.000
_cell.angle_alpha   90.00
_cell.angle_beta   90.00
_cell.angle_gamma   90.00
#
_symmetry.space_group_name_H-M   'P 1'
#
loop_
_entity.id
_entity.type
_entity.pdbx_description
1 polymer ?
#
loop_
_entity_poly.entity_id
_entity_poly.type
_entity_poly.pdbx_seq_one_letter_code
_entity_poly.pdbx_strand_id
1 'polypeptide(L)'
;MNYQELVNTVVPSVNLFLTSECNMGCKFCFAPSGHAQALPQDETERIINECHDVGIEKITFVGGEPLLYPHLYDVVHFDHLDAKWFLK
;
A
#
# COMPACT_ATOMS: atom_id res chain seq x y z
N MET A 1 -21.75 18.62 -8.59
CA MET A 1 -20.37 18.20 -8.92
C MET A 1 -20.31 17.89 -10.40
N ASN A 2 -19.54 18.68 -11.15
CA ASN A 2 -19.30 18.43 -12.57
C ASN A 2 -18.22 17.34 -12.70
N TYR A 3 -18.37 16.44 -13.69
CA TYR A 3 -17.38 15.41 -14.02
C TYR A 3 -15.96 15.97 -14.18
N GLN A 4 -15.83 17.22 -14.65
CA GLN A 4 -14.54 17.90 -14.81
C GLN A 4 -13.83 18.28 -13.49
N GLU A 5 -14.55 18.38 -12.37
CA GLU A 5 -13.92 18.59 -11.05
C GLU A 5 -13.41 17.28 -10.45
N LEU A 6 -14.05 16.15 -10.78
CA LEU A 6 -13.62 14.82 -10.31
C LEU A 6 -12.26 14.40 -10.89
N VAL A 7 -11.92 14.82 -12.12
CA VAL A 7 -10.63 14.53 -12.77
C VAL A 7 -9.46 15.37 -12.23
N ASN A 8 -9.73 16.44 -11.48
CA ASN A 8 -8.69 17.27 -10.83
C ASN A 8 -8.46 16.89 -9.35
N THR A 9 -9.03 15.77 -8.90
CA THR A 9 -8.85 15.32 -7.52
C THR A 9 -7.51 14.61 -7.41
N VAL A 10 -6.56 15.22 -6.70
CA VAL A 10 -5.35 14.54 -6.24
C VAL A 10 -5.79 13.34 -5.41
N VAL A 11 -5.33 12.13 -5.74
CA VAL A 11 -5.59 10.93 -4.95
C VAL A 11 -4.87 11.11 -3.61
N PRO A 12 -5.58 11.25 -2.48
CA PRO A 12 -4.93 11.62 -1.22
C PRO A 12 -4.23 10.43 -0.54
N SER A 13 -4.68 9.21 -0.81
CA SER A 13 -4.17 8.01 -0.16
C SER A 13 -4.41 6.72 -0.93
N VAL A 14 -3.53 5.74 -0.76
CA VAL A 14 -3.63 4.38 -1.31
C VAL A 14 -3.63 3.34 -0.21
N ASN A 15 -4.43 2.27 -0.37
CA ASN A 15 -4.32 1.04 0.40
C ASN A 15 -3.52 0.03 -0.43
N LEU A 16 -2.31 -0.30 -0.01
CA LEU A 16 -1.41 -1.21 -0.72
C LEU A 16 -1.54 -2.62 -0.15
N PHE A 17 -2.16 -3.52 -0.92
CA PHE A 17 -2.41 -4.90 -0.50
C PHE A 17 -1.17 -5.77 -0.71
N LEU A 18 -0.42 -6.03 0.36
CA LEU A 18 0.91 -6.66 0.30
C LEU A 18 0.86 -8.17 0.15
N THR A 19 -0.12 -8.82 0.78
CA THR A 19 -0.21 -10.29 0.84
C THR A 19 -1.64 -10.72 1.11
N SER A 20 -2.06 -11.87 0.58
CA SER A 20 -3.34 -12.49 0.95
C SER A 20 -3.24 -13.43 2.15
N GLU A 21 -2.03 -13.67 2.67
CA GLU A 21 -1.80 -14.48 3.87
C GLU A 21 -2.36 -13.80 5.11
N CYS A 22 -3.13 -14.55 5.91
CA CYS A 22 -3.72 -14.08 7.16
C CYS A 22 -3.72 -15.22 8.18
N ASN A 23 -3.38 -14.92 9.43
CA ASN A 23 -3.42 -15.87 10.54
C ASN A 23 -4.79 -15.93 11.24
N MET A 24 -5.82 -15.29 10.67
CA MET A 24 -7.18 -15.22 11.22
C MET A 24 -8.23 -15.69 10.21
N GLY A 25 -9.31 -16.29 10.71
CA GLY A 25 -10.44 -16.81 9.92
C GLY A 25 -11.72 -16.00 10.11
N CYS A 26 -11.67 -14.68 9.93
CA CYS A 26 -12.78 -13.78 10.24
C CYS A 26 -14.01 -14.03 9.33
N LYS A 27 -15.18 -14.30 9.94
CA LYS A 27 -16.45 -14.55 9.22
C LYS A 27 -16.96 -13.37 8.40
N PHE A 28 -16.48 -12.16 8.71
CA PHE A 28 -16.84 -10.91 8.04
C PHE A 28 -15.74 -10.44 7.07
N CYS A 29 -14.66 -11.21 6.88
CA CYS A 29 -13.58 -10.81 5.98
C CYS A 29 -14.07 -10.82 4.53
N PHE A 30 -13.86 -9.72 3.82
CA PHE A 30 -14.15 -9.63 2.39
C PHE A 30 -13.06 -10.28 1.51
N ALA A 31 -11.88 -10.56 2.08
CA ALA A 31 -10.73 -11.16 1.41
C ALA A 31 -10.11 -12.30 2.27
N PRO A 32 -10.82 -13.44 2.41
CA PRO A 32 -10.32 -14.57 3.19
C PRO A 32 -9.02 -15.15 2.60
N SER A 33 -8.14 -15.68 3.46
CA SER A 33 -6.86 -16.26 3.03
C SER A 33 -7.06 -17.48 2.15
N GLY A 34 -6.16 -17.71 1.18
CA GLY A 34 -6.09 -19.00 0.48
C GLY A 34 -5.79 -18.95 -1.02
N HIS A 35 -5.43 -17.79 -1.59
CA HIS A 35 -5.39 -17.66 -3.05
C HIS A 35 -4.12 -17.12 -3.72
N ALA A 36 -3.11 -16.54 -3.04
CA ALA A 36 -1.69 -16.49 -3.48
C ALA A 36 -0.86 -15.35 -2.86
N GLN A 37 0.46 -15.58 -2.99
CA GLN A 37 1.62 -14.70 -3.10
C GLN A 37 1.54 -13.26 -2.59
N ALA A 38 2.48 -12.97 -1.69
CA ALA A 38 2.87 -11.61 -1.38
C ALA A 38 3.51 -10.90 -2.57
N LEU A 39 3.36 -9.58 -2.64
CA LEU A 39 4.08 -8.74 -3.58
C LEU A 39 5.59 -8.89 -3.37
N PRO A 40 6.39 -9.07 -4.43
CA PRO A 40 7.84 -8.93 -4.34
C PRO A 40 8.25 -7.60 -3.71
N GLN A 41 9.37 -7.57 -2.99
CA GLN A 41 9.85 -6.36 -2.32
C GLN A 41 10.12 -5.23 -3.31
N ASP A 42 10.82 -5.53 -4.40
CA ASP A 42 11.17 -4.57 -5.47
C ASP A 42 9.93 -3.98 -6.14
N GLU A 43 8.89 -4.79 -6.36
CA GLU A 43 7.60 -4.33 -6.86
C GLU A 43 6.92 -3.38 -5.87
N THR A 44 6.97 -3.71 -4.58
CA THR A 44 6.39 -2.89 -3.51
C THR A 44 7.07 -1.53 -3.41
N GLU A 45 8.41 -1.51 -3.42
CA GLU A 45 9.22 -0.29 -3.43
C GLU A 45 8.97 0.56 -4.68
N ARG A 46 8.83 -0.08 -5.86
CA ARG A 46 8.47 0.62 -7.10
C ARG A 46 7.11 1.32 -6.99
N ILE A 47 6.09 0.63 -6.48
CA ILE A 47 4.74 1.18 -6.31
C ILE A 47 4.76 2.37 -5.32
N ILE A 48 5.52 2.27 -4.23
CA ILE A 48 5.67 3.37 -3.25
C ILE A 48 6.25 4.62 -3.93
N ASN A 49 7.30 4.45 -4.75
CA ASN A 49 7.87 5.55 -5.54
C ASN A 49 6.89 6.14 -6.56
N GLU A 50 6.17 5.30 -7.29
CA GLU A 50 5.17 5.76 -8.26
C GLU A 50 4.06 6.56 -7.57
N CYS A 51 3.64 6.15 -6.37
CA CYS A 51 2.67 6.89 -5.56
C CYS A 51 3.21 8.27 -5.15
N HIS A 52 4.48 8.35 -4.74
CA HIS A 52 5.15 9.61 -4.42
C HIS A 52 5.21 10.56 -5.62
N ASP A 53 5.65 10.05 -6.77
CA ASP A 53 5.84 10.84 -8.00
C ASP A 53 4.54 11.48 -8.51
N VAL A 54 3.39 10.84 -8.26
CA VAL A 54 2.06 11.37 -8.62
C VAL A 54 1.40 12.21 -7.50
N GLY A 55 2.10 12.41 -6.38
CA GLY A 55 1.68 13.30 -5.30
C GLY A 55 0.74 12.68 -4.26
N ILE A 56 0.71 11.36 -4.12
CA ILE A 56 -0.04 10.68 -3.05
C ILE A 56 0.71 10.86 -1.73
N GLU A 57 0.01 11.30 -0.69
CA GLU A 57 0.63 11.69 0.59
C GLU A 57 0.55 10.59 1.66
N LYS A 58 -0.25 9.55 1.43
CA LYS A 58 -0.48 8.49 2.41
C LYS A 58 -0.60 7.12 1.77
N ILE A 59 0.20 6.17 2.25
CA ILE A 59 0.05 4.75 1.96
C ILE A 59 -0.37 4.02 3.25
N THR A 60 -1.35 3.13 3.13
CA THR A 60 -1.73 2.20 4.20
C THR A 60 -1.41 0.79 3.71
N PHE A 61 -0.51 0.09 4.39
CA PHE A 61 -0.24 -1.31 4.11
C PHE A 61 -1.41 -2.16 4.60
N VAL A 62 -2.04 -2.86 3.67
CA VAL A 62 -3.19 -3.75 3.92
C VAL A 62 -2.90 -5.13 3.33
N GLY A 63 -3.85 -6.06 3.46
CA GLY A 63 -3.64 -7.44 3.03
C GLY A 63 -4.62 -8.37 3.73
N GLY A 64 -4.21 -9.63 3.84
CA GLY A 64 -4.61 -10.47 4.96
C GLY A 64 -4.11 -9.84 6.26
N GLU A 65 -3.01 -10.34 6.81
CA GLU A 65 -2.31 -9.70 7.93
C GLU A 65 -1.01 -9.07 7.42
N PRO A 66 -0.92 -7.72 7.31
CA PRO A 66 0.28 -7.04 6.81
C PRO A 66 1.56 -7.42 7.54
N LEU A 67 1.49 -7.70 8.85
CA LEU A 67 2.66 -8.12 9.64
C LEU A 67 3.22 -9.50 9.25
N LEU A 68 2.49 -10.28 8.43
CA LEU A 68 2.99 -11.55 7.86
C LEU A 68 3.77 -11.33 6.56
N TYR A 69 3.82 -10.11 6.03
CA TYR A 69 4.64 -9.79 4.87
C TYR A 69 6.14 -9.77 5.25
N PRO A 70 6.99 -10.64 4.66
CA PRO A 70 8.38 -10.81 5.11
C PRO A 70 9.24 -9.54 5.05
N HIS A 71 8.94 -8.64 4.12
CA HIS A 71 9.70 -7.43 3.85
C HIS A 71 9.04 -6.17 4.40
N LEU A 72 8.03 -6.28 5.28
CA LEU A 72 7.29 -5.12 5.78
C LEU A 72 8.21 -4.08 6.40
N TYR A 73 9.17 -4.52 7.22
CA TYR A 73 10.13 -3.61 7.84
C TYR A 73 10.99 -2.91 6.79
N ASP A 74 11.48 -3.63 5.79
CA ASP A 74 12.32 -3.06 4.74
C ASP A 74 11.56 -1.98 3.95
N VAL A 75 10.31 -2.26 3.55
CA VAL A 75 9.50 -1.31 2.76
C VAL A 75 9.04 -0.09 3.57
N VAL A 76 8.76 -0.25 4.87
CA VAL A 76 8.47 0.89 5.77
C VAL A 76 9.72 1.77 5.95
N HIS A 77 10.90 1.17 6.07
CA HIS A 77 12.14 1.95 6.15
C HIS A 77 12.50 2.60 4.83
N PHE A 78 12.28 1.93 3.70
CA PHE A 78 12.43 2.50 2.37
C PHE A 78 11.59 3.78 2.20
N ASP A 79 10.31 3.71 2.57
CA ASP A 79 9.38 4.85 2.58
C ASP A 79 9.89 6.04 3.41
N HIS A 80 10.60 5.78 4.52
CA HIS A 80 11.09 6.83 5.42
C HIS A 80 12.49 7.38 5.06
N LEU A 81 13.33 6.62 4.37
CA LEU A 81 14.71 6.99 4.07
C LEU A 81 14.83 7.90 2.84
N ASP A 82 13.89 7.80 1.89
CA ASP A 82 13.72 8.85 0.90
C ASP A 82 13.08 10.06 1.57
N ALA A 83 13.91 10.98 2.06
CA ALA A 83 13.54 12.24 2.71
C ALA A 83 12.54 13.13 1.91
N LYS A 84 12.16 12.71 0.70
CA LYS A 84 11.10 13.30 -0.11
C LYS A 84 9.70 13.25 0.52
N TRP A 85 9.45 12.36 1.49
CA TRP A 85 8.13 12.23 2.14
C TRP A 85 7.87 13.26 3.26
N PHE A 86 8.93 13.76 3.92
CA PHE A 86 8.82 14.68 5.06
C PHE A 86 9.29 16.12 4.78
N LEU A 87 9.75 16.40 3.56
CA LEU A 87 10.31 17.71 3.18
C LEU A 87 9.35 18.60 2.35
N LYS A 88 8.03 18.41 2.46
CA LYS A 88 7.06 19.44 2.04
C LYS A 88 6.90 20.52 3.11
#